data_AF-A0A7U9SZN5-F1
#
_entry.id   AF-A0A7U9SZN5-F1
#
_cell.length_a   1.000
_cell.length_b   1.000
_cell.length_c   1.000
_cell.angle_alpha   90.00
_cell.angle_beta   90.00
_cell.angle_gamma   90.00
#
_symmetry.space_group_name_H-M   'P 1'
#
loop_
_entity.id
_entity.type
_entity.pdbx_description
1 polymer ?
#
loop_
_entity_poly.entity_id
_entity_poly.type
_entity_poly.pdbx_seq_one_letter_code
_entity_poly.pdbx_strand_id
1 'polypeptide(L)' 'MHLNPKQMKRRAEFRQDIRRNPKITTHKCAICGRTEEDDPNLEFRFCSKCNGNYEYCQNHLFTHEHVK' A
#
# COMPACT_ATOMS: atom_id res chain seq x y z
N MET A 1 -26.67 -16.06 19.29
CA MET A 1 -25.90 -16.41 18.08
C MET A 1 -24.62 -17.13 18.53
N HIS A 2 -24.56 -18.46 18.44
CA HIS A 2 -23.36 -19.22 18.82
C HIS A 2 -22.39 -19.26 17.63
N LEU A 3 -21.35 -18.43 17.70
CA LEU A 3 -20.30 -18.40 16.68
C LEU A 3 -19.33 -19.56 16.91
N ASN A 4 -19.12 -20.38 15.87
CA ASN A 4 -18.19 -21.51 15.94
C ASN A 4 -16.75 -21.00 16.15
N PRO A 5 -15.91 -21.64 16.98
CA PRO A 5 -14.58 -21.14 17.34
C PRO A 5 -13.67 -20.86 16.12
N LYS A 6 -13.80 -21.63 15.03
CA LYS A 6 -13.11 -21.35 13.75
C LYS A 6 -13.50 -20.01 13.13
N GLN A 7 -14.78 -19.63 13.23
CA GLN A 7 -15.26 -18.34 12.71
C GLN A 7 -14.76 -17.17 13.56
N MET A 8 -14.64 -17.35 14.89
CA MET A 8 -14.02 -16.35 15.76
C MET A 8 -12.54 -16.11 15.40
N LYS A 9 -11.76 -17.18 15.20
CA LYS A 9 -10.35 -17.07 14.79
C LYS A 9 -10.21 -16.30 13.47
N ARG A 10 -10.97 -16.70 12.44
CA ARG A 10 -10.95 -16.03 11.13
C ARG A 10 -11.31 -14.54 11.22
N ARG A 11 -12.25 -14.17 12.09
CA ARG A 11 -12.67 -12.78 12.31
C ARG A 11 -11.60 -11.97 13.05
N ALA A 12 -10.87 -12.60 13.97
CA ALA A 12 -9.74 -11.98 14.67
C ALA A 12 -8.55 -11.77 13.72
N GLU A 13 -8.23 -12.76 12.88
CA GLU A 13 -7.18 -12.68 11.87
C GLU A 13 -7.48 -11.57 10.85
N PHE A 14 -8.71 -11.49 10.33
CA PHE A 14 -9.12 -10.42 9.43
C PHE A 14 -9.04 -9.03 10.09
N ARG A 15 -9.47 -8.90 11.36
CA ARG A 15 -9.34 -7.63 12.10
C ARG A 15 -7.88 -7.25 12.33
N GLN A 16 -7.01 -8.22 12.56
CA GLN A 16 -5.57 -8.00 12.71
C GLN A 16 -4.93 -7.58 11.39
N ASP A 17 -5.34 -8.18 10.28
CA ASP A 17 -4.89 -7.83 8.92
C ASP A 17 -5.31 -6.40 8.53
N ILE A 18 -6.58 -6.06 8.75
CA ILE A 18 -7.11 -4.69 8.57
C ILE A 18 -6.38 -3.67 9.46
N ARG A 19 -5.95 -4.06 10.67
CA ARG A 19 -5.16 -3.20 11.57
C ARG A 19 -3.68 -3.10 11.18
N ARG A 20 -3.11 -4.16 10.61
CA ARG A 20 -1.71 -4.20 10.15
C ARG A 20 -1.53 -3.44 8.85
N ASN A 21 -2.56 -3.40 8.03
CA ASN A 21 -2.59 -2.61 6.81
C ASN A 21 -3.58 -1.44 7.04
N PRO A 22 -3.18 -0.41 7.83
CA PRO A 22 -4.00 0.77 7.91
C PRO A 22 -4.07 1.31 6.49
N LYS A 23 -5.26 1.29 5.92
CA LYS A 23 -5.61 2.14 4.80
C LYS A 23 -5.37 3.58 5.26
N ILE A 24 -4.16 4.05 5.11
CA ILE A 24 -3.96 5.36 4.55
C ILE A 24 -3.57 5.01 3.13
N THR A 25 -4.50 5.14 2.20
CA THR A 25 -4.18 5.24 0.77
C THR A 25 -3.46 6.57 0.52
N THR A 26 -2.53 6.93 1.40
CA THR A 26 -1.56 7.98 1.16
C THR A 26 -0.67 7.41 0.12
N HIS A 27 -0.81 7.94 -1.07
CA HIS A 27 0.21 7.73 -2.06
C HIS A 27 1.56 8.10 -1.45
N LYS A 28 2.55 7.21 -1.56
CA LYS A 28 3.89 7.35 -1.01
C LYS A 28 4.90 6.80 -2.00
N CYS A 29 5.76 7.67 -2.50
CA CYS A 29 6.84 7.24 -3.38
C CYS A 29 7.83 6.33 -2.64
N ALA A 30 8.08 5.12 -3.14
CA ALA A 30 9.01 4.17 -2.53
C ALA A 30 10.49 4.61 -2.58
N ILE A 31 10.85 5.60 -3.42
CA ILE A 31 12.23 6.10 -3.58
C ILE A 31 12.50 7.30 -2.68
N CYS A 32 11.65 8.33 -2.72
CA CYS A 32 11.86 9.58 -1.96
C CYS A 32 10.93 9.77 -0.78
N GLY A 33 9.90 8.93 -0.61
CA GLY A 33 8.97 9.01 0.51
C GLY A 33 7.94 10.14 0.43
N ARG A 34 7.89 10.93 -0.66
CA ARG A 34 6.87 11.97 -0.86
C ARG A 34 5.47 11.36 -0.78
N THR A 35 4.56 12.09 -0.15
CA THR A 35 3.16 11.71 -0.04
C THR A 35 2.25 12.76 -0.67
N GLU A 36 0.99 12.41 -0.88
CA GLU A 36 -0.05 13.35 -1.34
C GLU A 36 -0.26 14.56 -0.39
N GLU A 37 0.24 14.48 0.84
CA GLU A 37 0.19 15.58 1.82
C GLU A 37 1.23 16.69 1.53
N ASP A 38 2.35 16.35 0.88
CA ASP A 38 3.44 17.29 0.56
C ASP A 38 3.01 18.22 -0.58
N ASP A 39 2.34 17.66 -1.59
CA ASP A 39 1.88 18.38 -2.78
C ASP A 39 0.67 17.66 -3.39
N PRO A 40 -0.54 18.26 -3.38
CA PRO A 40 -1.73 17.63 -3.96
C PRO A 40 -1.70 17.54 -5.50
N ASN A 41 -0.72 18.17 -6.15
CA ASN A 41 -0.53 18.12 -7.60
C ASN A 41 0.42 16.99 -8.05
N LEU A 42 1.05 16.27 -7.11
CA LEU A 42 2.00 15.23 -7.44
C LEU A 42 1.25 13.96 -7.89
N GLU A 43 1.46 13.55 -9.13
CA GLU A 43 0.92 12.28 -9.63
C GLU A 43 1.78 11.09 -9.15
N PHE A 44 1.14 10.13 -8.49
CA PHE A 44 1.74 8.86 -8.12
C PHE A 44 1.24 7.77 -9.08
N ARG A 45 2.17 6.96 -9.59
CA ARG A 45 1.88 5.88 -10.54
C ARG A 45 2.54 4.58 -10.10
N PHE A 46 1.87 3.48 -10.40
CA PHE A 46 2.38 2.13 -10.17
C PHE A 46 3.26 1.68 -11.34
N CYS A 47 4.31 0.92 -11.03
CA CYS A 47 5.09 0.27 -12.06
C CYS A 47 4.60 -1.15 -12.31
N SER A 48 3.99 -1.42 -13.48
CA SER A 48 3.53 -2.76 -13.86
C SER A 48 4.62 -3.82 -13.98
N LYS A 49 5.90 -3.42 -14.01
CA LYS A 49 7.04 -4.35 -14.10
C LYS A 49 7.61 -4.73 -12.74
N CYS A 50 7.28 -4.00 -11.68
CA CYS A 50 7.75 -4.31 -10.32
C CYS A 50 6.88 -5.42 -9.71
N ASN A 51 7.52 -6.28 -8.92
CA ASN A 51 6.83 -7.35 -8.21
C ASN A 51 6.24 -6.81 -6.89
N GLY A 52 5.08 -6.16 -6.98
CA GLY A 52 4.37 -5.59 -5.83
C GLY A 52 3.58 -4.32 -6.15
N ASN A 53 2.84 -3.82 -5.16
CA ASN A 53 2.13 -2.53 -5.26
C ASN A 53 3.04 -1.37 -4.83
N TYR A 54 4.18 -1.23 -5.52
CA TYR A 54 5.06 -0.09 -5.31
C TYR A 54 4.64 1.06 -6.21
N GLU A 55 4.50 2.23 -5.60
CA GLU A 55 4.13 3.47 -6.26
C GLU A 55 5.28 4.47 -6.23
N TYR A 56 5.33 5.27 -7.29
CA TYR A 56 6.42 6.21 -7.54
C TYR A 56 5.83 7.55 -8.00
N CYS A 57 6.46 8.65 -7.61
CA CYS A 57 6.13 9.94 -8.19
C CYS A 57 6.62 10.01 -9.66
N GLN A 58 6.09 10.95 -10.45
CA GLN A 58 6.44 11.10 -11.88
C GLN A 58 7.95 11.10 -12.16
N ASN A 59 8.76 11.70 -11.27
CA ASN A 59 10.23 11.75 -11.41
C ASN A 59 10.90 10.37 -11.22
N HIS A 60 10.37 9.55 -10.32
CA HIS A 60 10.93 8.23 -10.00
C HIS A 60 10.32 7.09 -10.82
N LEU A 61 9.14 7.29 -11.44
CA LEU A 61 8.49 6.27 -12.27
C LEU A 61 9.37 5.79 -13.43
N PHE A 62 10.17 6.68 -14.02
CA PHE A 62 11.02 6.35 -15.18
C PHE A 62 12.47 6.02 -14.81
N THR A 63 12.90 6.33 -13.60
CA THR A 63 14.30 6.22 -13.15
C THR A 63 14.51 5.19 -12.03
N HIS A 64 13.43 4.61 -11.48
CA HIS A 64 13.55 3.58 -10.45
C HIS A 64 14.11 2.27 -10.99
N GLU A 65 14.79 1.54 -10.11
CA GLU A 65 15.18 0.16 -10.35
C GLU A 65 14.01 -0.77 -10.07
N HIS A 66 13.69 -1.64 -11.03
CA HIS A 66 12.58 -2.57 -10.89
C HIS A 66 12.91 -3.66 -9.87
N VAL A 67 12.14 -3.72 -8.78
CA VAL A 67 12.25 -4.78 -7.78
C VAL A 67 11.56 -6.04 -8.33
N LYS A 68 12.29 -7.15 -8.39
CA LYS A 68 11.83 -8.47 -8.85
C LYS A 68 11.63 -9.42 -7.66
#